data_AF-F0M3T3-F1
#
_entry.id   AF-F0M3T3-F1
#
_cell.length_a   1.000
_cell.length_b   1.000
_cell.length_c   1.000
_cell.angle_alpha   90.00
_cell.angle_beta   90.00
_cell.angle_gamma   90.00
#
_symmetry.space_group_name_H-M   'P 1'
#
loop_
_entity.id
_entity.type
_entity.pdbx_description
1 polymer ?
#
loop_
_entity_poly.entity_id
_entity_poly.type
_entity_poly.pdbx_seq_one_letter_code
_entity_poly.pdbx_strand_id
1 'polypeptide(L)'
;MEYLTATGRGNVSYTRAAQRFFERWSDPRTWAAEPLEVRLSAGSATRPIITYLMLHQGLAPGYDYLLDRKLASIWREIKSSPYAASIERFMTAAAELGFTERVRFATGSQVPIRLLIQTGRPLEQLTIGDLDEFAAACREREARAGKGHHHYLAALSNAQRVLYHLAIVDQWPRSGGPVPFAERLAGVSRPLQTALVAYLDRKLATCQPKTVTALATRLKHFGTFITQIDPRLESLAGLERRQHIEPYLSSLLDAVSEKTGEPITVADRARRVIALSGFLTDITEWGWPDAPARKLVFREDIPKTPQILPRYLPVDVDRRLPR
;
A
#
# COMPACT_ATOMS: atom_id res chain seq x y z
N MET A 1 33.81 21.58 -0.57
CA MET A 1 33.56 23.04 -0.50
C MET A 1 33.23 23.64 -1.86
N GLU A 2 34.01 23.34 -2.90
CA GLU A 2 33.76 23.78 -4.29
C GLU A 2 32.33 23.51 -4.78
N TYR A 3 31.77 22.34 -4.45
CA TYR A 3 30.37 22.00 -4.74
C TYR A 3 29.35 23.03 -4.22
N LEU A 4 29.53 23.52 -2.99
CA LEU A 4 28.59 24.49 -2.40
C LEU A 4 28.67 25.80 -3.17
N THR A 5 29.86 26.24 -3.55
CA THR A 5 30.07 27.42 -4.39
C THR A 5 29.41 27.24 -5.77
N ALA A 6 29.66 26.11 -6.43
CA ALA A 6 29.11 25.81 -7.76
C ALA A 6 27.57 25.75 -7.79
N THR A 7 26.92 25.41 -6.66
CA THR A 7 25.45 25.35 -6.56
C THR A 7 24.80 26.62 -6.02
N GLY A 8 25.55 27.74 -5.93
CA GLY A 8 25.05 29.03 -5.43
C GLY A 8 24.87 29.07 -3.91
N ARG A 9 25.55 28.17 -3.19
CA ARG A 9 25.47 27.98 -1.74
C ARG A 9 26.83 28.16 -1.05
N GLY A 10 27.78 28.87 -1.67
CA GLY A 10 29.12 29.11 -1.13
C GLY A 10 29.18 30.10 0.05
N ASN A 11 28.05 30.47 0.65
CA ASN A 11 28.05 31.41 1.77
C ASN A 11 28.50 30.75 3.09
N VAL A 12 28.89 31.58 4.06
CA VAL A 12 29.45 31.14 5.35
C VAL A 12 28.53 30.19 6.11
N SER A 13 27.20 30.33 5.98
CA SER A 13 26.24 29.48 6.69
C SER A 13 26.28 28.03 6.22
N TYR A 14 26.23 27.80 4.90
CA TYR A 14 26.34 26.46 4.32
C TYR A 14 27.73 25.85 4.56
N THR A 15 28.78 26.67 4.43
CA THR A 15 30.16 26.25 4.71
C THR A 15 30.34 25.75 6.14
N ARG A 16 29.91 26.55 7.13
CA ARG A 16 29.97 26.15 8.55
C ARG A 16 29.10 24.94 8.84
N ALA A 17 27.92 24.84 8.21
CA ALA A 17 27.03 23.69 8.38
C ALA A 17 27.66 22.40 7.83
N ALA A 18 28.38 22.47 6.71
CA ALA A 18 29.11 21.34 6.17
C ALA A 18 30.32 20.96 7.04
N GLN A 19 31.10 21.94 7.53
CA GLN A 19 32.20 21.69 8.46
C GLN A 19 31.72 20.98 9.72
N ARG A 20 30.68 21.50 10.37
CA ARG A 20 30.07 20.87 11.56
C ARG A 20 29.55 19.46 11.30
N PHE A 21 29.05 19.20 10.08
CA PHE A 21 28.63 17.87 9.69
C PHE A 21 29.81 16.89 9.70
N PHE A 22 30.93 17.25 9.07
CA PHE A 22 32.13 16.39 9.03
C PHE A 22 32.89 16.33 10.36
N GLU A 23 32.82 17.38 11.19
CA GLU A 23 33.34 17.36 12.56
C GLU A 23 32.61 16.32 13.41
N ARG A 24 31.29 16.22 13.25
CA ARG A 24 30.47 15.26 14.00
C ARG A 24 30.52 13.86 13.39
N TRP A 25 30.54 13.75 12.07
CA TRP A 25 30.57 12.48 11.32
C TRP A 25 31.67 12.54 10.27
N SER A 26 32.89 12.17 10.67
CA SER A 26 34.06 12.15 9.79
C SER A 26 33.89 11.16 8.64
N ASP A 27 33.28 10.01 8.90
CA ASP A 27 32.73 9.10 7.89
C ASP A 27 31.22 9.33 7.76
N PRO A 28 30.73 9.85 6.62
CA PRO A 28 29.29 10.03 6.37
C PRO A 28 28.43 8.77 6.52
N ARG A 29 29.01 7.56 6.41
CA ARG A 29 28.27 6.31 6.65
C ARG A 29 27.84 6.16 8.10
N THR A 30 28.61 6.72 9.03
CA THR A 30 28.21 6.76 10.45
C THR A 30 26.98 7.63 10.66
N TRP A 31 26.84 8.72 9.91
CA TRP A 31 25.59 9.51 9.89
C TRP A 31 24.41 8.71 9.33
N ALA A 32 24.61 7.89 8.29
CA ALA A 32 23.56 7.04 7.74
C ALA A 32 23.06 5.98 8.74
N ALA A 33 23.95 5.52 9.64
CA ALA A 33 23.62 4.57 10.70
C ALA A 33 22.96 5.18 11.95
N GLU A 34 22.89 6.51 12.05
CA GLU A 34 22.23 7.19 13.17
C GLU A 34 20.70 6.94 13.18
N PRO A 35 20.05 7.04 14.36
CA PRO A 35 18.59 7.00 14.45
C PRO A 35 17.94 8.00 13.50
N LEU A 36 16.77 7.63 12.97
CA LEU A 36 16.07 8.42 11.96
C LEU A 36 15.84 9.87 12.44
N GLU A 37 15.52 10.07 13.70
CA GLU A 37 15.30 11.38 14.32
C GLU A 37 16.55 12.27 14.22
N VAL A 38 17.73 11.70 14.44
CA VAL A 38 19.02 12.40 14.33
C VAL A 38 19.28 12.78 12.87
N ARG A 39 19.09 11.85 11.92
CA ARG A 39 19.21 12.17 10.48
C ARG A 39 18.20 13.23 10.05
N LEU A 40 16.97 13.18 10.56
CA LEU A 40 15.90 14.15 10.30
C LEU A 40 16.07 15.49 11.05
N SER A 41 17.05 15.62 11.95
CA SER A 41 17.39 16.91 12.57
C SER A 41 18.18 17.84 11.64
N ALA A 42 18.75 17.31 10.55
CA ALA A 42 19.55 18.09 9.61
C ALA A 42 18.78 19.29 9.02
N GLY A 43 19.28 20.49 9.33
CA GLY A 43 18.71 21.78 8.93
C GLY A 43 18.89 22.07 7.44
N SER A 44 18.24 23.14 6.96
CA SER A 44 18.30 23.57 5.55
C SER A 44 19.72 23.85 5.06
N ALA A 45 20.62 24.32 5.95
CA ALA A 45 22.02 24.58 5.61
C ALA A 45 22.88 23.32 5.49
N THR A 46 22.53 22.23 6.18
CA THR A 46 23.27 20.95 6.12
C THR A 46 22.79 20.06 4.97
N ARG A 47 21.52 20.15 4.59
CA ARG A 47 20.94 19.30 3.55
C ARG A 47 21.69 19.30 2.21
N PRO A 48 22.19 20.44 1.68
CA PRO A 48 22.92 20.44 0.41
C PRO A 48 24.17 19.56 0.42
N ILE A 49 24.92 19.50 1.52
CA ILE A 49 26.09 18.61 1.60
C ILE A 49 25.65 17.14 1.69
N ILE A 50 24.55 16.84 2.39
CA ILE A 50 23.97 15.48 2.41
C ILE A 50 23.51 15.08 1.01
N THR A 51 22.83 15.94 0.26
CA THR A 51 22.43 15.66 -1.13
C THR A 51 23.63 15.43 -2.04
N TYR A 52 24.71 16.19 -1.86
CA TYR A 52 25.96 15.93 -2.57
C TYR A 52 26.52 14.54 -2.26
N LEU A 53 26.59 14.18 -0.98
CA LEU A 53 27.11 12.87 -0.57
C LEU A 53 26.26 11.73 -1.14
N MET A 54 24.93 11.87 -1.16
CA MET A 54 24.02 10.90 -1.76
C MET A 54 24.23 10.73 -3.27
N LEU A 55 24.41 11.85 -4.00
CA LEU A 55 24.50 11.83 -5.46
C LEU A 55 25.90 11.53 -5.99
N HIS A 56 26.95 11.91 -5.27
CA HIS A 56 28.33 11.88 -5.78
C HIS A 56 29.28 10.99 -4.98
N GLN A 57 28.93 10.60 -3.74
CA GLN A 57 29.82 9.85 -2.85
C GLN A 57 29.22 8.51 -2.39
N GLY A 58 28.12 8.08 -3.00
CA GLY A 58 27.49 6.78 -2.72
C GLY A 58 26.91 6.66 -1.31
N LEU A 59 26.54 7.78 -0.68
CA LEU A 59 25.87 7.74 0.62
C LEU A 59 24.44 7.22 0.45
N ALA A 60 24.18 6.01 0.93
CA ALA A 60 22.85 5.41 0.99
C ALA A 60 22.26 5.59 2.40
N PRO A 61 21.37 6.57 2.62
CA PRO A 61 20.89 6.89 3.96
C PRO A 61 19.77 5.95 4.45
N GLY A 62 19.24 5.06 3.62
CA GLY A 62 18.04 4.26 3.93
C GLY A 62 16.75 4.86 3.36
N TYR A 63 15.82 3.99 2.97
CA TYR A 63 14.51 4.43 2.45
C TYR A 63 13.67 5.15 3.50
N ASP A 64 13.85 4.85 4.79
CA ASP A 64 13.21 5.56 5.90
C ASP A 64 13.49 7.07 5.85
N TYR A 65 14.74 7.48 5.62
CA TYR A 65 15.13 8.87 5.43
C TYR A 65 14.66 9.42 4.09
N LEU A 66 14.89 8.69 3.00
CA LEU A 66 14.56 9.17 1.65
C LEU A 66 13.06 9.45 1.51
N LEU A 67 12.20 8.61 2.10
CA LEU A 67 10.75 8.76 2.03
C LEU A 67 10.20 9.87 2.96
N ASP A 68 10.88 10.15 4.09
CA ASP A 68 10.52 11.25 5.00
C ASP A 68 11.07 12.62 4.58
N ARG A 69 11.91 12.67 3.55
CA ARG A 69 12.50 13.92 3.05
C ARG A 69 12.04 14.32 1.66
N LYS A 70 11.69 15.61 1.55
CA LYS A 70 11.54 16.30 0.26
C LYS A 70 12.92 16.69 -0.28
N LEU A 71 13.29 16.09 -1.41
CA LEU A 71 14.54 16.37 -2.10
C LEU A 71 14.37 17.58 -3.05
N ALA A 72 14.19 18.78 -2.48
CA ALA A 72 13.73 19.96 -3.23
C ALA A 72 14.65 20.41 -4.38
N SER A 73 15.97 20.22 -4.26
CA SER A 73 16.95 20.62 -5.27
C SER A 73 17.44 19.48 -6.16
N ILE A 74 16.82 18.30 -6.04
CA ILE A 74 17.37 17.06 -6.62
C ILE A 74 17.52 17.11 -8.14
N TRP A 75 16.55 17.69 -8.84
CA TRP A 75 16.58 17.82 -10.30
C TRP A 75 17.70 18.72 -10.83
N ARG A 76 18.12 19.69 -10.02
CA ARG A 76 19.26 20.54 -10.38
C ARG A 76 20.58 19.82 -10.12
N GLU A 77 20.66 19.10 -9.00
CA GLU A 77 21.92 18.50 -8.52
C GLU A 77 22.25 17.18 -9.23
N ILE A 78 21.23 16.40 -9.62
CA ILE A 78 21.43 15.12 -10.30
C ILE A 78 22.02 15.26 -11.71
N LYS A 79 21.87 16.42 -12.35
CA LYS A 79 22.42 16.69 -13.69
C LYS A 79 23.95 16.63 -13.73
N SER A 80 24.60 16.94 -12.61
CA SER A 80 26.06 16.86 -12.48
C SER A 80 26.54 15.52 -11.90
N SER A 81 25.64 14.60 -11.57
CA SER A 81 26.00 13.35 -10.90
C SER A 81 26.17 12.19 -11.91
N PRO A 82 26.78 11.07 -11.49
CA PRO A 82 26.87 9.86 -12.33
C PRO A 82 25.52 9.30 -12.79
N TYR A 83 24.41 9.71 -12.15
CA TYR A 83 23.05 9.27 -12.47
C TYR A 83 22.36 10.10 -13.56
N ALA A 84 23.01 11.16 -14.08
CA ALA A 84 22.41 12.06 -15.06
C ALA A 84 21.88 11.30 -16.30
N ALA A 85 22.72 10.46 -16.92
CA ALA A 85 22.35 9.68 -18.11
C ALA A 85 21.20 8.69 -17.82
N SER A 86 21.28 7.99 -16.69
CA SER A 86 20.22 7.08 -16.22
C SER A 86 18.86 7.79 -16.09
N ILE A 87 18.85 8.99 -15.50
CA ILE A 87 17.60 9.74 -15.31
C ILE A 87 17.12 10.39 -16.61
N GLU A 88 18.00 10.87 -17.47
CA GLU A 88 17.63 11.35 -18.79
C GLU A 88 16.96 10.26 -19.62
N ARG A 89 17.55 9.05 -19.65
CA ARG A 89 16.95 7.87 -20.31
C ARG A 89 15.56 7.55 -19.78
N PHE A 90 15.39 7.55 -18.45
CA PHE A 90 14.07 7.36 -17.84
C PHE A 90 13.07 8.44 -18.26
N MET A 91 13.48 9.71 -18.26
CA MET A 91 12.60 10.85 -18.57
C MET A 91 12.19 10.89 -20.05
N THR A 92 13.08 10.44 -20.95
CA THR A 92 12.79 10.28 -22.38
C THR A 92 11.78 9.16 -22.61
N ALA A 93 12.02 7.96 -22.06
CA ALA A 93 11.09 6.83 -22.22
C ALA A 93 9.72 7.11 -21.59
N ALA A 94 9.67 7.81 -20.46
CA ALA A 94 8.41 8.25 -19.88
C ALA A 94 7.64 9.23 -20.80
N ALA A 95 8.35 10.06 -21.56
CA ALA A 95 7.74 10.96 -22.55
C ALA A 95 7.10 10.18 -23.70
N GLU A 96 7.83 9.21 -24.23
CA GLU A 96 7.38 8.34 -25.32
C GLU A 96 6.16 7.50 -24.92
N LEU A 97 6.08 7.11 -23.65
CA LEU A 97 4.90 6.47 -23.05
C LEU A 97 3.72 7.42 -22.79
N GLY A 98 3.83 8.70 -23.16
CA GLY A 98 2.76 9.69 -23.08
C GLY A 98 2.59 10.38 -21.73
N PHE A 99 3.59 10.30 -20.83
CA PHE A 99 3.46 10.94 -19.52
C PHE A 99 3.64 12.46 -19.66
N THR A 100 2.73 13.22 -19.05
CA THR A 100 2.86 14.67 -18.98
C THR A 100 4.14 15.07 -18.26
N GLU A 101 4.71 16.23 -18.59
CA GLU A 101 5.93 16.74 -17.94
C GLU A 101 5.81 16.72 -16.41
N ARG A 102 4.69 17.22 -15.87
CA ARG A 102 4.42 17.20 -14.43
C ARG A 102 4.51 15.80 -13.83
N VAL A 103 3.92 14.79 -14.49
CA VAL A 103 3.94 13.40 -14.00
C VAL A 103 5.35 12.83 -14.09
N ARG A 104 6.10 13.08 -15.18
CA ARG A 104 7.49 12.62 -15.34
C ARG A 104 8.39 13.14 -14.23
N PHE A 105 8.37 14.44 -13.94
CA PHE A 105 9.17 15.05 -12.87
C PHE A 105 8.75 14.57 -11.48
N ALA A 106 7.45 14.38 -11.24
CA ALA A 106 6.96 13.82 -9.99
C ALA A 106 7.45 12.37 -9.81
N THR A 107 7.17 11.49 -10.78
CA THR A 107 7.58 10.08 -10.75
C THR A 107 9.09 9.93 -10.63
N GLY A 108 9.87 10.62 -11.46
CA GLY A 108 11.33 10.56 -11.46
C GLY A 108 11.95 10.93 -10.11
N SER A 109 11.46 12.01 -9.49
CA SER A 109 11.94 12.38 -8.16
C SER A 109 11.41 11.50 -7.04
N GLN A 110 10.20 10.93 -7.19
CA GLN A 110 9.56 10.10 -6.17
C GLN A 110 10.20 8.73 -6.05
N VAL A 111 10.52 8.07 -7.17
CA VAL A 111 10.96 6.67 -7.16
C VAL A 111 12.36 6.48 -7.78
N PRO A 112 12.59 6.65 -9.10
CA PRO A 112 13.89 6.34 -9.72
C PRO A 112 15.08 6.98 -9.00
N ILE A 113 15.03 8.29 -8.72
CA ILE A 113 16.18 8.95 -8.07
C ILE A 113 16.47 8.36 -6.68
N ARG A 114 15.43 7.97 -5.92
CA ARG A 114 15.63 7.34 -4.61
C ARG A 114 16.22 5.93 -4.72
N LEU A 115 15.80 5.17 -5.72
CA LEU A 115 16.38 3.86 -6.02
C LEU A 115 17.87 4.01 -6.37
N LEU A 116 18.22 4.95 -7.25
CA LEU A 116 19.62 5.18 -7.62
C LEU A 116 20.48 5.60 -6.42
N ILE A 117 19.98 6.48 -5.55
CA ILE A 117 20.67 6.87 -4.32
C ILE A 117 20.86 5.68 -3.39
N GLN A 118 19.80 4.91 -3.12
CA GLN A 118 19.85 3.84 -2.12
C GLN A 118 20.66 2.63 -2.60
N THR A 119 20.53 2.28 -3.88
CA THR A 119 21.22 1.12 -4.45
C THR A 119 22.65 1.43 -4.87
N GLY A 120 23.00 2.71 -5.09
CA GLY A 120 24.29 3.10 -5.63
C GLY A 120 24.54 2.67 -7.08
N ARG A 121 23.50 2.15 -7.75
CA ARG A 121 23.59 1.52 -9.08
C ARG A 121 22.92 2.40 -10.15
N PRO A 122 23.38 2.34 -11.42
CA PRO A 122 22.69 3.01 -12.52
C PRO A 122 21.34 2.32 -12.82
N LEU A 123 20.48 2.99 -13.58
CA LEU A 123 19.11 2.53 -13.87
C LEU A 123 19.06 1.10 -14.42
N GLU A 124 20.03 0.75 -15.27
CA GLU A 124 20.14 -0.52 -15.99
C GLU A 124 20.36 -1.73 -15.08
N GLN A 125 20.79 -1.51 -13.84
CA GLN A 125 21.06 -2.57 -12.87
C GLN A 125 19.95 -2.70 -11.81
N LEU A 126 18.87 -1.93 -11.96
CA LEU A 126 17.70 -2.06 -11.08
C LEU A 126 16.93 -3.33 -11.41
N THR A 127 16.40 -3.95 -10.37
CA THR A 127 15.65 -5.21 -10.44
C THR A 127 14.25 -5.03 -9.85
N ILE A 128 13.39 -6.05 -10.05
CA ILE A 128 12.10 -6.11 -9.35
C ILE A 128 12.28 -6.13 -7.83
N GLY A 129 13.33 -6.78 -7.32
CA GLY A 129 13.64 -6.81 -5.88
C GLY A 129 13.86 -5.42 -5.29
N ASP A 130 14.50 -4.51 -6.05
CA ASP A 130 14.71 -3.12 -5.61
C ASP A 130 13.39 -2.33 -5.51
N LEU A 131 12.45 -2.61 -6.42
CA LEU A 131 11.11 -2.02 -6.40
C LEU A 131 10.28 -2.58 -5.23
N ASP A 132 10.41 -3.88 -4.94
CA ASP A 132 9.73 -4.55 -3.83
C ASP A 132 10.25 -4.04 -2.48
N GLU A 133 11.56 -3.84 -2.33
CA GLU A 133 12.17 -3.23 -1.14
C GLU A 133 11.66 -1.80 -0.93
N PHE A 134 11.61 -1.00 -2.01
CA PHE A 134 11.04 0.34 -1.96
C PHE A 134 9.56 0.34 -1.55
N ALA A 135 8.78 -0.62 -2.06
CA ALA A 135 7.37 -0.80 -1.70
C ALA A 135 7.20 -1.20 -0.23
N ALA A 136 8.07 -2.08 0.28
CA ALA A 136 8.08 -2.47 1.69
C ALA A 136 8.36 -1.27 2.60
N ALA A 137 9.38 -0.47 2.27
CA ALA A 137 9.69 0.74 3.03
C ALA A 137 8.56 1.78 3.02
N CYS A 138 7.79 1.88 1.92
CA CYS A 138 6.59 2.72 1.88
C CYS A 138 5.52 2.24 2.89
N ARG A 139 5.30 0.91 2.99
CA ARG A 139 4.34 0.32 3.93
C ARG A 139 4.77 0.48 5.39
N GLU A 140 6.05 0.24 5.69
CA GLU A 140 6.61 0.43 7.04
C GLU A 140 6.46 1.89 7.50
N ARG A 141 6.74 2.83 6.61
CA ARG A 141 6.57 4.24 6.90
C ARG A 141 5.09 4.63 7.10
N GLU A 142 4.17 4.08 6.31
CA GLU A 142 2.73 4.31 6.52
C GLU A 142 2.28 3.80 7.89
N ALA A 143 2.75 2.61 8.30
CA ALA A 143 2.49 2.06 9.63
C ALA A 143 3.05 2.94 10.76
N ARG A 144 4.27 3.48 10.61
CA ARG A 144 4.89 4.37 11.59
C ARG A 144 4.24 5.75 11.68
N ALA A 145 3.87 6.35 10.54
CA ALA A 145 3.43 7.75 10.46
C ALA A 145 1.90 7.93 10.48
N GLY A 146 1.11 6.86 10.32
CA GLY A 146 -0.36 6.91 10.30
C GLY A 146 -0.95 7.71 9.13
N LYS A 147 -0.14 8.07 8.13
CA LYS A 147 -0.54 8.86 6.96
C LYS A 147 -0.38 8.01 5.71
N GLY A 148 -1.44 7.91 4.90
CA GLY A 148 -1.41 7.15 3.66
C GLY A 148 -0.59 7.83 2.57
N HIS A 149 0.32 7.08 1.91
CA HIS A 149 1.23 7.61 0.90
C HIS A 149 1.01 6.97 -0.48
N HIS A 150 -0.25 6.91 -0.89
CA HIS A 150 -0.69 6.42 -2.20
C HIS A 150 0.05 7.05 -3.39
N HIS A 151 0.59 8.27 -3.25
CA HIS A 151 1.37 8.91 -4.30
C HIS A 151 2.71 8.20 -4.58
N TYR A 152 3.38 7.63 -3.58
CA TYR A 152 4.60 6.83 -3.81
C TYR A 152 4.26 5.51 -4.51
N LEU A 153 3.16 4.84 -4.13
CA LEU A 153 2.74 3.60 -4.79
C LEU A 153 2.29 3.84 -6.24
N ALA A 154 1.59 4.93 -6.50
CA ALA A 154 1.24 5.36 -7.86
C ALA A 154 2.50 5.68 -8.68
N ALA A 155 3.46 6.41 -8.09
CA ALA A 155 4.74 6.69 -8.72
C ALA A 155 5.59 5.44 -8.96
N LEU A 156 5.53 4.45 -8.06
CA LEU A 156 6.23 3.17 -8.20
C LEU A 156 5.67 2.38 -9.39
N SER A 157 4.34 2.31 -9.50
CA SER A 157 3.67 1.68 -10.65
C SER A 157 4.05 2.36 -11.97
N ASN A 158 4.07 3.69 -11.97
CA ASN A 158 4.53 4.49 -13.10
C ASN A 158 6.01 4.24 -13.44
N ALA A 159 6.88 4.19 -12.44
CA ALA A 159 8.30 3.93 -12.63
C ALA A 159 8.55 2.54 -13.20
N GLN A 160 7.92 1.50 -12.63
CA GLN A 160 8.04 0.14 -13.15
C GLN A 160 7.51 0.03 -14.58
N ARG A 161 6.45 0.77 -14.96
CA ARG A 161 5.99 0.84 -16.36
C ARG A 161 7.10 1.29 -17.32
N VAL A 162 7.79 2.36 -16.95
CA VAL A 162 8.89 2.92 -17.75
C VAL A 162 10.07 1.95 -17.78
N LEU A 163 10.44 1.38 -16.63
CA LEU A 163 11.53 0.40 -16.53
C LEU A 163 11.26 -0.87 -17.36
N TYR A 164 10.02 -1.35 -17.37
CA TYR A 164 9.62 -2.48 -18.21
C TYR A 164 9.77 -2.13 -19.69
N HIS A 165 9.32 -0.93 -20.10
CA HIS A 165 9.44 -0.51 -21.51
C HIS A 165 10.89 -0.31 -21.95
N LEU A 166 11.77 0.05 -21.01
CA LEU A 166 13.22 0.09 -21.20
C LEU A 166 13.90 -1.30 -21.18
N ALA A 167 13.14 -2.38 -21.00
CA ALA A 167 13.62 -3.76 -20.82
C ALA A 167 14.63 -3.91 -19.65
N ILE A 168 14.52 -3.06 -18.63
CA ILE A 168 15.34 -3.13 -17.41
C ILE A 168 14.75 -4.14 -16.43
N VAL A 169 13.42 -4.18 -16.35
CA VAL A 169 12.69 -5.20 -15.58
C VAL A 169 11.77 -5.98 -16.50
N ASP A 170 11.57 -7.25 -16.19
CA ASP A 170 10.80 -8.20 -16.99
C ASP A 170 9.32 -8.33 -16.57
N GLN A 171 8.95 -7.72 -15.44
CA GLN A 171 7.58 -7.74 -14.94
C GLN A 171 6.88 -6.41 -15.20
N TRP A 172 5.74 -6.48 -15.90
CA TRP A 172 4.84 -5.34 -16.04
C TRP A 172 4.43 -4.84 -14.65
N PRO A 173 4.35 -3.51 -14.41
CA PRO A 173 3.77 -3.01 -13.17
C PRO A 173 2.45 -3.70 -12.93
N ARG A 174 2.21 -4.13 -11.70
CA ARG A 174 0.84 -4.34 -11.27
C ARG A 174 0.19 -2.97 -11.33
N SER A 175 -0.45 -2.65 -12.47
CA SER A 175 -1.42 -1.58 -12.56
C SER A 175 -2.27 -1.69 -11.30
N GLY A 176 -2.55 -0.58 -10.61
CA GLY A 176 -3.30 -0.54 -9.34
C GLY A 176 -4.75 -1.03 -9.44
N GLY A 177 -4.97 -2.15 -10.11
CA GLY A 177 -6.14 -2.98 -10.03
C GLY A 177 -6.19 -3.71 -8.69
N PRO A 178 -7.28 -4.43 -8.45
CA PRO A 178 -7.52 -5.08 -7.17
C PRO A 178 -6.38 -6.04 -6.85
N VAL A 179 -5.86 -5.97 -5.61
CA VAL A 179 -4.99 -7.02 -5.07
C VAL A 179 -5.67 -8.38 -5.32
N PRO A 180 -4.99 -9.36 -5.95
CA PRO A 180 -5.58 -10.67 -6.21
C PRO A 180 -6.20 -11.25 -4.94
N PHE A 181 -7.36 -11.91 -5.04
CA PHE A 181 -8.06 -12.39 -3.85
C PHE A 181 -7.20 -13.34 -3.02
N ALA A 182 -6.36 -14.16 -3.65
CA ALA A 182 -5.42 -15.05 -2.95
C ALA A 182 -4.46 -14.27 -2.03
N GLU A 183 -3.89 -13.16 -2.51
CA GLU A 183 -3.01 -12.30 -1.73
C GLU A 183 -3.81 -11.53 -0.66
N ARG A 184 -4.98 -11.03 -1.03
CA ARG A 184 -5.85 -10.32 -0.09
C ARG A 184 -6.30 -11.20 1.08
N LEU A 185 -6.58 -12.47 0.80
CA LEU A 185 -6.95 -13.52 1.75
C LEU A 185 -5.72 -14.24 2.32
N ALA A 186 -4.53 -13.63 2.27
CA ALA A 186 -3.37 -14.13 3.01
C ALA A 186 -3.69 -14.24 4.52
N GLY A 187 -3.17 -15.29 5.15
CA GLY A 187 -3.46 -15.64 6.55
C GLY A 187 -4.73 -16.49 6.75
N VAL A 188 -5.46 -16.82 5.69
CA VAL A 188 -6.52 -17.85 5.70
C VAL A 188 -5.92 -19.20 5.32
N SER A 189 -6.34 -20.29 5.98
CA SER A 189 -5.92 -21.65 5.66
C SER A 189 -6.20 -21.98 4.19
N ARG A 190 -5.34 -22.79 3.58
CA ARG A 190 -5.36 -23.04 2.14
C ARG A 190 -6.71 -23.57 1.62
N PRO A 191 -7.41 -24.50 2.30
CA PRO A 191 -8.71 -24.98 1.84
C PRO A 191 -9.75 -23.86 1.80
N LEU A 192 -9.88 -23.09 2.88
CA LEU A 192 -10.84 -21.99 2.97
C LEU A 192 -10.49 -20.88 1.98
N GLN A 193 -9.21 -20.52 1.87
CA GLN A 193 -8.75 -19.51 0.93
C GLN A 193 -9.14 -19.88 -0.50
N THR A 194 -8.94 -21.14 -0.90
CA THR A 194 -9.26 -21.62 -2.26
C THR A 194 -10.75 -21.46 -2.57
N ALA A 195 -11.62 -21.90 -1.67
CA ALA A 195 -13.06 -21.78 -1.85
C ALA A 195 -13.54 -20.32 -1.84
N LEU A 196 -13.00 -19.48 -0.95
CA LEU A 196 -13.32 -18.05 -0.88
C LEU A 196 -12.89 -17.29 -2.14
N VAL A 197 -11.69 -17.59 -2.68
CA VAL A 197 -11.21 -17.00 -3.95
C VAL A 197 -12.15 -17.41 -5.09
N ALA A 198 -12.43 -18.71 -5.24
CA ALA A 198 -13.34 -19.20 -6.27
C ALA A 198 -14.72 -18.55 -6.21
N TYR A 199 -15.23 -18.32 -4.99
CA TYR A 199 -16.52 -17.66 -4.78
C TYR A 199 -16.47 -16.20 -5.22
N LEU A 200 -15.45 -15.46 -4.79
CA LEU A 200 -15.29 -14.04 -5.13
C LEU A 200 -15.10 -13.84 -6.63
N ASP A 201 -14.31 -14.68 -7.29
CA ASP A 201 -14.13 -14.65 -8.74
C ASP A 201 -15.46 -14.88 -9.47
N ARG A 202 -16.25 -15.84 -9.00
CA ARG A 202 -17.58 -16.11 -9.58
C ARG A 202 -18.56 -14.96 -9.34
N LYS A 203 -18.49 -14.26 -8.20
CA LYS A 203 -19.32 -13.06 -7.95
C LYS A 203 -18.96 -11.88 -8.85
N LEU A 204 -17.74 -11.80 -9.39
CA LEU A 204 -17.39 -10.73 -10.36
C LEU A 204 -18.24 -10.79 -11.63
N ALA A 205 -18.76 -11.97 -12.00
CA ALA A 205 -19.65 -12.10 -13.15
C ALA A 205 -21.02 -11.42 -12.95
N THR A 206 -21.48 -11.28 -11.70
CA THR A 206 -22.85 -10.82 -11.37
C THR A 206 -22.89 -9.55 -10.52
N CYS A 207 -21.76 -9.08 -10.01
CA CYS A 207 -21.69 -7.97 -9.07
C CYS A 207 -20.66 -6.94 -9.50
N GLN A 208 -20.91 -5.68 -9.15
CA GLN A 208 -19.94 -4.60 -9.34
C GLN A 208 -18.63 -4.90 -8.56
N PRO A 209 -17.44 -4.56 -9.09
CA PRO A 209 -16.15 -4.84 -8.44
C PRO A 209 -16.05 -4.30 -7.01
N LYS A 210 -16.68 -3.16 -6.73
CA LYS A 210 -16.76 -2.56 -5.38
C LYS A 210 -17.52 -3.46 -4.39
N THR A 211 -18.58 -4.13 -4.85
CA THR A 211 -19.36 -5.07 -4.03
C THR A 211 -18.54 -6.30 -3.69
N VAL A 212 -17.87 -6.90 -4.68
CA VAL A 212 -16.98 -8.06 -4.46
C VAL A 212 -15.81 -7.69 -3.56
N THR A 213 -15.26 -6.48 -3.71
CA THR A 213 -14.24 -5.94 -2.80
C THR A 213 -14.75 -5.86 -1.36
N ALA A 214 -15.98 -5.37 -1.12
CA ALA A 214 -16.53 -5.33 0.22
C ALA A 214 -16.81 -6.74 0.78
N LEU A 215 -17.21 -7.68 -0.08
CA LEU A 215 -17.43 -9.09 0.27
C LEU A 215 -16.12 -9.77 0.70
N ALA A 216 -15.04 -9.57 -0.08
CA ALA A 216 -13.72 -10.10 0.21
C ALA A 216 -13.18 -9.66 1.58
N THR A 217 -13.37 -8.38 1.97
CA THR A 217 -12.98 -7.92 3.33
C THR A 217 -13.70 -8.68 4.44
N ARG A 218 -15.01 -8.91 4.27
CA ARG A 218 -15.82 -9.57 5.30
C ARG A 218 -15.53 -11.05 5.40
N LEU A 219 -15.37 -11.71 4.25
CA LEU A 219 -15.01 -13.13 4.18
C LEU A 219 -13.57 -13.39 4.62
N LYS A 220 -12.64 -12.46 4.39
CA LYS A 220 -11.28 -12.52 4.96
C LYS A 220 -11.34 -12.66 6.48
N HIS A 221 -12.07 -11.77 7.13
CA HIS A 221 -12.18 -11.78 8.59
C HIS A 221 -12.72 -13.11 9.12
N PHE A 222 -13.75 -13.66 8.46
CA PHE A 222 -14.23 -15.00 8.77
C PHE A 222 -13.15 -16.07 8.57
N GLY A 223 -12.53 -16.11 7.39
CA GLY A 223 -11.49 -17.10 7.07
C GLY A 223 -10.31 -17.06 8.04
N THR A 224 -9.83 -15.87 8.40
CA THR A 224 -8.74 -15.69 9.37
C THR A 224 -9.15 -16.17 10.75
N PHE A 225 -10.37 -15.84 11.20
CA PHE A 225 -10.88 -16.32 12.48
C PHE A 225 -10.95 -17.86 12.53
N ILE A 226 -11.52 -18.50 11.49
CA ILE A 226 -11.58 -19.97 11.44
C ILE A 226 -10.18 -20.58 11.43
N THR A 227 -9.25 -20.00 10.67
CA THR A 227 -7.86 -20.46 10.62
C THR A 227 -7.17 -20.41 11.99
N GLN A 228 -7.56 -19.47 12.85
CA GLN A 228 -7.02 -19.35 14.20
C GLN A 228 -7.61 -20.40 15.15
N ILE A 229 -8.92 -20.67 15.07
CA ILE A 229 -9.60 -21.57 16.02
C ILE A 229 -9.55 -23.05 15.61
N ASP A 230 -9.48 -23.34 14.31
CA ASP A 230 -9.30 -24.67 13.76
C ASP A 230 -8.34 -24.65 12.54
N PRO A 231 -7.02 -24.63 12.80
CA PRO A 231 -6.01 -24.69 11.74
C PRO A 231 -6.03 -26.01 10.94
N ARG A 232 -6.68 -27.05 11.48
CA ARG A 232 -6.72 -28.40 10.89
C ARG A 232 -7.95 -28.61 10.01
N LEU A 233 -8.81 -27.60 9.86
CA LEU A 233 -9.97 -27.68 8.99
C LEU A 233 -9.55 -27.82 7.51
N GLU A 234 -9.73 -29.03 6.96
CA GLU A 234 -9.31 -29.38 5.60
C GLU A 234 -10.34 -29.04 4.51
N SER A 235 -11.58 -28.74 4.90
CA SER A 235 -12.68 -28.48 3.96
C SER A 235 -13.81 -27.67 4.60
N LEU A 236 -14.54 -26.90 3.78
CA LEU A 236 -15.76 -26.21 4.22
C LEU A 236 -16.84 -27.17 4.70
N ALA A 237 -16.84 -28.43 4.24
CA ALA A 237 -17.81 -29.44 4.65
C ALA A 237 -17.67 -29.79 6.15
N GLY A 238 -16.49 -29.60 6.72
CA GLY A 238 -16.21 -29.77 8.15
C GLY A 238 -16.65 -28.59 9.02
N LEU A 239 -17.23 -27.53 8.43
CA LEU A 239 -17.71 -26.41 9.22
C LEU A 239 -18.88 -26.85 10.12
N GLU A 240 -18.73 -26.54 11.40
CA GLU A 240 -19.69 -26.86 12.44
C GLU A 240 -20.25 -25.62 13.12
N ARG A 241 -21.55 -25.65 13.41
CA ARG A 241 -22.27 -24.53 14.01
C ARG A 241 -21.64 -24.09 15.35
N ARG A 242 -21.53 -25.01 16.31
CA ARG A 242 -21.06 -24.72 17.67
C ARG A 242 -19.57 -24.44 17.75
N GLN A 243 -18.76 -25.15 16.96
CA GLN A 243 -17.30 -25.00 17.00
C GLN A 243 -16.84 -23.76 16.21
N HIS A 244 -17.50 -23.43 15.10
CA HIS A 244 -16.98 -22.44 14.16
C HIS A 244 -17.84 -21.18 14.08
N ILE A 245 -19.16 -21.34 13.91
CA ILE A 245 -20.04 -20.20 13.62
C ILE A 245 -20.39 -19.42 14.89
N GLU A 246 -20.80 -20.09 15.97
CA GLU A 246 -21.15 -19.41 17.22
C GLU A 246 -19.96 -18.62 17.81
N PRO A 247 -18.74 -19.17 17.87
CA PRO A 247 -17.56 -18.40 18.28
C PRO A 247 -17.26 -17.23 17.36
N TYR A 248 -17.45 -17.39 16.04
CA TYR A 248 -17.28 -16.29 15.09
C TYR A 248 -18.29 -15.17 15.34
N LEU A 249 -19.56 -15.50 15.59
CA LEU A 249 -20.59 -14.51 15.89
C LEU A 249 -20.26 -13.74 17.18
N SER A 250 -19.79 -14.44 18.21
CA SER A 250 -19.33 -13.83 19.46
C SER A 250 -18.12 -12.91 19.25
N SER A 251 -17.15 -13.31 18.42
CA SER A 251 -15.94 -12.51 18.17
C SER A 251 -16.22 -11.17 17.48
N LEU A 252 -17.36 -11.04 16.78
CA LEU A 252 -17.78 -9.76 16.18
C LEU A 252 -18.09 -8.67 17.21
N LEU A 253 -18.32 -9.03 18.49
CA LEU A 253 -18.58 -8.04 19.54
C LEU A 253 -17.35 -7.18 19.86
N ASP A 254 -16.16 -7.78 19.78
CA ASP A 254 -14.88 -7.15 20.11
C ASP A 254 -14.02 -6.86 18.87
N ALA A 255 -14.54 -7.16 17.67
CA ALA A 255 -13.83 -6.96 16.43
C ALA A 255 -13.55 -5.47 16.14
N VAL A 256 -12.32 -5.20 15.71
CA VAL A 256 -11.81 -3.87 15.37
C VAL A 256 -11.56 -3.77 13.87
N SER A 257 -11.84 -2.59 13.31
CA SER A 257 -11.60 -2.30 11.90
C SER A 257 -10.10 -2.09 11.67
N GLU A 258 -9.47 -2.94 10.84
CA GLU A 258 -8.05 -2.79 10.45
C GLU A 258 -7.73 -1.40 9.88
N LYS A 259 -8.71 -0.74 9.25
CA LYS A 259 -8.53 0.58 8.63
C LYS A 259 -8.51 1.73 9.64
N THR A 260 -9.31 1.63 10.70
CA THR A 260 -9.56 2.74 11.62
C THR A 260 -9.04 2.49 13.03
N GLY A 261 -8.73 1.24 13.40
CA GLY A 261 -8.40 0.85 14.77
C GLY A 261 -9.59 0.86 15.73
N GLU A 262 -10.76 1.27 15.25
CA GLU A 262 -11.98 1.44 16.04
C GLU A 262 -12.87 0.19 16.01
N PRO A 263 -13.66 -0.09 17.08
CA PRO A 263 -14.63 -1.18 17.10
C PRO A 263 -15.59 -1.13 15.92
N ILE A 264 -15.90 -2.29 15.33
CA ILE A 264 -16.84 -2.34 14.20
C ILE A 264 -18.27 -2.02 14.64
N THR A 265 -18.96 -1.19 13.86
CA THR A 265 -20.37 -0.83 14.09
C THR A 265 -21.29 -2.04 14.02
N VAL A 266 -22.45 -1.98 14.69
CA VAL A 266 -23.50 -3.01 14.59
C VAL A 266 -23.91 -3.28 13.14
N ALA A 267 -23.96 -2.24 12.31
CA ALA A 267 -24.26 -2.37 10.89
C ALA A 267 -23.15 -3.14 10.13
N ASP A 268 -21.88 -2.98 10.49
CA ASP A 268 -20.79 -3.77 9.88
C ASP A 268 -20.81 -5.23 10.37
N ARG A 269 -21.14 -5.47 11.66
CA ARG A 269 -21.39 -6.83 12.18
C ARG A 269 -22.48 -7.53 11.36
N ALA A 270 -23.63 -6.88 11.16
CA ALA A 270 -24.71 -7.40 10.33
C ALA A 270 -24.27 -7.70 8.89
N ARG A 271 -23.52 -6.80 8.24
CA ARG A 271 -23.01 -7.04 6.89
C ARG A 271 -22.03 -8.22 6.82
N ARG A 272 -21.24 -8.47 7.87
CA ARG A 272 -20.33 -9.64 7.95
C ARG A 272 -21.11 -10.95 8.05
N VAL A 273 -22.15 -11.00 8.88
CA VAL A 273 -23.03 -12.17 8.98
C VAL A 273 -23.80 -12.40 7.68
N ILE A 274 -24.31 -11.33 7.04
CA ILE A 274 -24.99 -11.42 5.74
C ILE A 274 -24.04 -11.94 4.65
N ALA A 275 -22.80 -11.45 4.61
CA ALA A 275 -21.78 -11.92 3.67
C ALA A 275 -21.49 -13.41 3.83
N LEU A 276 -21.34 -13.88 5.07
CA LEU A 276 -21.12 -15.30 5.39
C LEU A 276 -22.35 -16.15 5.03
N SER A 277 -23.54 -15.70 5.41
CA SER A 277 -24.81 -16.39 5.11
C SER A 277 -25.02 -16.53 3.61
N GLY A 278 -24.80 -15.45 2.85
CA GLY A 278 -24.88 -15.46 1.39
C GLY A 278 -23.85 -16.39 0.76
N PHE A 279 -22.59 -16.36 1.22
CA PHE A 279 -21.56 -17.28 0.74
C PHE A 279 -21.95 -18.76 0.94
N LEU A 280 -22.32 -19.15 2.17
CA LEU A 280 -22.67 -20.54 2.48
C LEU A 280 -23.93 -21.00 1.75
N THR A 281 -24.91 -20.10 1.56
CA THR A 281 -26.12 -20.39 0.80
C THR A 281 -25.78 -20.59 -0.68
N ASP A 282 -25.03 -19.66 -1.28
CA ASP A 282 -24.65 -19.70 -2.69
C ASP A 282 -23.88 -20.99 -3.03
N ILE A 283 -22.88 -21.39 -2.23
CA ILE A 283 -22.10 -22.62 -2.52
C ILE A 283 -22.94 -23.90 -2.37
N THR A 284 -23.92 -23.89 -1.46
CA THR A 284 -24.84 -25.02 -1.27
C THR A 284 -25.79 -25.12 -2.47
N GLU A 285 -26.38 -23.99 -2.90
CA GLU A 285 -27.27 -23.94 -4.06
C GLU A 285 -26.55 -24.26 -5.38
N TRP A 286 -25.27 -23.89 -5.50
CA TRP A 286 -24.44 -24.24 -6.65
C TRP A 286 -23.92 -25.68 -6.62
N GLY A 287 -24.21 -26.45 -5.56
CA GLY A 287 -23.82 -27.85 -5.43
C GLY A 287 -22.31 -28.05 -5.31
N TRP A 288 -21.60 -27.14 -4.65
CA TRP A 288 -20.16 -27.31 -4.45
C TRP A 288 -19.87 -28.55 -3.59
N PRO A 289 -18.86 -29.37 -3.96
CA PRO A 289 -18.59 -30.64 -3.28
C PRO A 289 -18.16 -30.48 -1.83
N ASP A 290 -17.61 -29.33 -1.48
CA ASP A 290 -17.17 -28.95 -0.13
C ASP A 290 -18.22 -28.11 0.63
N ALA A 291 -19.44 -27.93 0.10
CA ALA A 291 -20.48 -27.20 0.83
C ALA A 291 -20.87 -27.93 2.14
N PRO A 292 -21.12 -27.22 3.26
CA PRO A 292 -21.59 -27.84 4.49
C PRO A 292 -22.91 -28.61 4.28
N ALA A 293 -23.00 -29.81 4.82
CA ALA A 293 -24.18 -30.68 4.65
C ALA A 293 -25.48 -30.13 5.29
N ARG A 294 -25.37 -29.15 6.18
CA ARG A 294 -26.49 -28.51 6.87
C ARG A 294 -26.35 -26.99 6.87
N LYS A 295 -27.47 -26.29 6.96
CA LYS A 295 -27.48 -24.84 7.15
C LYS A 295 -26.82 -24.47 8.49
N LEU A 296 -25.83 -23.59 8.43
CA LEU A 296 -25.03 -23.18 9.60
C LEU A 296 -25.32 -21.76 10.10
N VAL A 297 -25.93 -20.90 9.29
CA VAL A 297 -26.26 -19.51 9.63
C VAL A 297 -27.75 -19.29 9.43
N PHE A 298 -28.40 -18.70 10.43
CA PHE A 298 -29.84 -18.44 10.46
C PHE A 298 -30.13 -16.95 10.39
N ARG A 299 -31.39 -16.59 10.16
CA ARG A 299 -31.79 -15.18 10.03
C ARG A 299 -31.59 -14.43 11.36
N GLU A 300 -31.83 -15.13 12.46
CA GLU A 300 -31.73 -14.67 13.84
C GLU A 300 -30.29 -14.35 14.24
N ASP A 301 -29.29 -14.87 13.52
CA ASP A 301 -27.89 -14.56 13.75
C ASP A 301 -27.50 -13.15 13.29
N ILE A 302 -28.34 -12.48 12.48
CA ILE A 302 -28.05 -11.17 11.94
C ILE A 302 -28.38 -10.10 13.00
N PRO A 303 -27.38 -9.34 13.50
CA PRO A 303 -27.61 -8.26 14.46
C PRO A 303 -28.68 -7.27 13.96
N LYS A 304 -29.63 -6.96 14.83
CA LYS A 304 -30.65 -5.94 14.56
C LYS A 304 -29.99 -4.59 14.41
N THR A 305 -30.10 -4.02 13.21
CA THR A 305 -29.60 -2.67 12.93
C THR A 305 -30.69 -1.66 13.29
N PRO A 306 -30.36 -0.50 13.90
CA PRO A 306 -31.34 0.56 14.13
C PRO A 306 -32.02 0.94 12.81
N GLN A 307 -33.35 1.05 12.83
CA GLN A 307 -34.11 1.42 11.63
C GLN A 307 -33.77 2.87 11.27
N ILE A 308 -33.11 3.07 10.13
CA ILE A 308 -32.86 4.42 9.61
C ILE A 308 -34.20 4.96 9.13
N LEU A 309 -34.68 6.03 9.75
CA LEU A 309 -35.87 6.73 9.29
C LEU A 309 -35.66 7.20 7.84
N PRO A 310 -36.67 7.11 6.97
CA PRO A 310 -36.58 7.67 5.62
C PRO A 310 -36.08 9.12 5.67
N ARG A 311 -35.25 9.50 4.69
CA ARG A 311 -34.86 10.90 4.54
C ARG A 311 -36.12 11.73 4.36
N TYR A 312 -36.19 12.85 5.09
CA TYR A 312 -37.26 13.84 4.96
C TYR A 312 -37.50 14.17 3.48
N LEU A 313 -38.75 14.05 3.04
CA LEU A 313 -39.14 14.47 1.70
C LEU A 313 -39.17 16.01 1.69
N PRO A 314 -38.32 16.68 0.88
CA PRO A 314 -38.38 18.13 0.76
C PRO A 314 -39.80 18.58 0.40
N VAL A 315 -40.27 19.66 1.03
CA VAL A 315 -41.68 20.12 0.96
C VAL A 315 -42.15 20.35 -0.47
N ASP A 316 -41.26 20.75 -1.36
CA ASP A 316 -41.52 20.97 -2.79
C ASP A 316 -41.78 19.68 -3.57
N VAL A 317 -41.17 18.56 -3.16
CA VAL A 317 -41.39 17.24 -3.75
C VAL A 317 -42.69 16.62 -3.24
N ASP A 318 -42.97 16.76 -1.94
CA ASP A 318 -44.22 16.31 -1.31
C ASP A 318 -45.46 16.95 -1.96
N ARG A 319 -45.39 18.25 -2.25
CA ARG A 319 -46.46 19.01 -2.93
C ARG A 319 -46.73 18.60 -4.37
N ARG A 320 -45.83 17.86 -5.02
CA ARG A 320 -45.95 17.41 -6.42
C ARG A 320 -46.47 15.98 -6.55
N LEU A 321 -46.66 15.27 -5.44
CA LEU A 321 -47.25 13.94 -5.46
C LEU A 321 -48.75 14.07 -5.83
N PRO A 322 -49.24 13.31 -6.82
CA PRO A 322 -50.67 13.29 -7.13
C PRO A 322 -51.42 12.74 -5.91
N ARG A 323 -52.48 13.45 -5.51
CA ARG A 323 -53.40 13.01 -4.46
C ARG A 323 -54.31 11.89 -4.95
#